data_AF-A0ABD6F8M4-F1
#
_entry.id   AF-A0ABD6F8M4-F1
#
_cell.length_a   1.000
_cell.length_b   1.000
_cell.length_c   1.000
_cell.angle_alpha   90.00
_cell.angle_beta   90.00
_cell.angle_gamma   90.00
#
_symmetry.space_group_name_H-M   'P 1'
#
loop_
_entity.id
_entity.type
_entity.pdbx_description
1 polymer ?
#
loop_
_entity_poly.entity_id
_entity_poly.type
_entity_poly.pdbx_seq_one_letter_code
_entity_poly.pdbx_strand_id
1 'polypeptide(L)' 'MSETARQIEERLSSLSPLRLELRDESALHAGHEGAKRGGGHYRLTIVSAAFSG' A
#
# COMPACT_ATOMS: atom_id res chain seq x y z
N MET A 1 -7.50 -8.57 3.41
CA MET A 1 -6.22 -8.04 2.89
C MET A 1 -5.85 -8.85 1.66
N SER A 2 -5.50 -8.20 0.54
CA SER A 2 -5.03 -8.89 -0.66
C SER A 2 -3.60 -9.43 -0.47
N GLU A 3 -3.17 -10.39 -1.29
CA GLU A 3 -1.78 -10.86 -1.25
C GLU A 3 -0.79 -9.72 -1.56
N THR A 4 -1.15 -8.82 -2.47
CA THR A 4 -0.36 -7.61 -2.74
C THR A 4 -0.25 -6.71 -1.51
N ALA A 5 -1.34 -6.51 -0.77
CA ALA A 5 -1.31 -5.72 0.46
C ALA A 5 -0.35 -6.33 1.50
N ARG A 6 -0.39 -7.66 1.64
CA ARG A 6 0.52 -8.41 2.52
C ARG A 6 1.99 -8.21 2.13
N GLN A 7 2.30 -8.31 0.84
CA GLN A 7 3.66 -8.10 0.32
C GLN A 7 4.14 -6.66 0.51
N ILE A 8 3.25 -5.67 0.41
CA ILE A 8 3.58 -4.27 0.70
C ILE A 8 4.00 -4.14 2.16
N GLU A 9 3.21 -4.65 3.10
CA GLU A 9 3.52 -4.60 4.53
C GLU A 9 4.84 -5.30 4.86
N GLU A 10 5.05 -6.52 4.34
CA GLU A 10 6.29 -7.28 4.57
C GLU A 10 7.52 -6.51 4.10
N ARG A 11 7.49 -5.94 2.89
CA ARG A 11 8.65 -5.23 2.33
C ARG A 11 8.95 -3.94 3.09
N LEU A 12 7.92 -3.25 3.56
CA LEU A 12 8.06 -1.99 4.30
C LEU A 12 8.50 -2.19 5.75
N SER A 13 8.49 -3.42 6.28
CA SER A 13 9.06 -3.73 7.59
C SER A 13 10.54 -3.31 7.72
N SER A 14 11.28 -3.31 6.60
CA SER A 14 12.68 -2.85 6.53
C SER A 14 12.87 -1.38 6.94
N LEU A 15 11.82 -0.57 6.86
CA LEU A 15 11.83 0.82 7.30
C LEU A 15 11.65 0.97 8.81
N SER A 16 11.44 -0.12 9.56
CA SER A 16 11.15 -0.09 11.00
C SER A 16 10.08 0.96 11.38
N PRO A 17 8.87 0.89 10.77
CA PRO A 17 7.86 1.91 10.95
C PRO A 17 7.33 1.93 12.39
N LEU A 18 7.20 3.14 12.95
CA LEU A 18 6.47 3.39 14.20
C LEU A 18 4.96 3.32 13.99
N ARG A 19 4.50 3.66 12.78
CA ARG A 19 3.12 3.51 12.32
C ARG A 19 3.11 3.16 10.85
N LEU A 20 2.31 2.17 10.49
CA LEU A 20 2.05 1.75 9.11
C LEU A 20 0.55 1.57 8.93
N GLU A 21 -0.05 2.35 8.03
CA GLU A 21 -1.44 2.18 7.64
C GLU A 21 -1.53 1.96 6.14
N LEU A 22 -2.13 0.84 5.77
CA LEU A 22 -2.37 0.45 4.38
C LEU A 22 -3.87 0.32 4.14
N ARG A 23 -4.40 1.12 3.22
CA ARG A 23 -5.79 1.07 2.78
C ARG A 23 -5.85 0.64 1.32
N ASP A 24 -6.64 -0.39 1.06
CA ASP A 24 -6.96 -0.84 -0.29
C ASP A 24 -8.10 0.02 -0.85
N GLU A 25 -7.79 0.86 -1.82
CA GLU A 25 -8.71 1.73 -2.55
C GLU A 25 -9.04 1.17 -3.95
N SER A 26 -8.65 -0.08 -4.24
CA SER A 26 -8.80 -0.69 -5.58
C SER A 26 -10.26 -0.69 -6.07
N ALA A 27 -11.22 -0.85 -5.15
CA ALA A 27 -12.64 -0.84 -5.47
C ALA A 27 -13.13 0.53 -6.00
N LEU A 28 -12.48 1.65 -5.64
CA LEU A 28 -12.85 2.98 -6.13
C LEU A 28 -12.56 3.16 -7.62
N HIS A 29 -11.75 2.27 -8.22
CA HIS A 29 -11.36 2.33 -9.62
C HIS A 29 -11.86 1.15 -10.44
N ALA A 30 -12.69 0.28 -9.86
CA ALA A 30 -13.33 -0.82 -10.57
C ALA A 30 -14.14 -0.25 -11.75
N GLY A 31 -13.72 -0.57 -12.98
CA GLY A 31 -14.36 -0.11 -14.22
C GLY A 31 -13.60 0.93 -15.03
N HIS A 32 -12.50 1.51 -14.52
CA HIS A 32 -11.62 2.36 -15.33
C HIS A 32 -10.75 1.54 -16.29
N GLU A 33 -10.45 2.06 -17.47
CA GLU A 33 -9.58 1.41 -18.48
C GLU A 33 -8.25 0.92 -17.88
N GLY A 34 -7.65 1.70 -16.97
CA GLY A 34 -6.40 1.34 -16.28
C GLY A 34 -6.53 0.17 -15.29
N ALA A 35 -7.74 -0.13 -14.79
CA ALA A 35 -8.00 -1.23 -13.86
C ALA A 35 -8.21 -2.58 -14.59
N LYS A 36 -8.43 -2.56 -15.91
CA LYS A 36 -8.69 -3.77 -16.71
C LYS A 36 -7.56 -4.81 -16.70
N ARG A 37 -6.33 -4.41 -16.39
CA ARG A 37 -5.17 -5.31 -16.25
C ARG A 37 -5.02 -5.90 -14.85
N GLY A 38 -5.97 -5.66 -13.95
CA GLY A 38 -5.96 -6.23 -12.59
C GLY A 38 -5.03 -5.51 -11.61
N GLY A 39 -4.73 -4.22 -11.86
CA GLY A 39 -3.98 -3.39 -10.91
C GLY A 39 -4.82 -2.99 -9.71
N GLY A 40 -4.19 -2.84 -8.54
CA GLY A 40 -4.82 -2.30 -7.33
C GLY A 40 -4.41 -0.85 -7.06
N HIS A 41 -5.24 -0.12 -6.33
CA HIS A 41 -4.91 1.20 -5.78
C HIS A 41 -4.76 1.07 -4.27
N TYR A 42 -3.62 1.52 -3.73
CA TYR A 42 -3.36 1.46 -2.31
C TYR A 42 -2.94 2.82 -1.78
N ARG A 43 -3.55 3.24 -0.68
CA ARG A 43 -3.14 4.43 0.07
C ARG A 43 -2.35 4.01 1.30
N LEU A 44 -1.21 4.65 1.49
CA LEU A 44 -0.26 4.30 2.54
C LEU A 44 0.08 5.52 3.40
N THR A 45 0.12 5.33 4.71
CA THR A 45 0.74 6.28 5.65
C THR A 45 1.80 5.54 6.45
N ILE A 46 3.04 6.03 6.40
CA ILE A 46 4.15 5.46 7.16
C ILE A 46 4.79 6.56 8.01
N VAL A 47 5.02 6.28 9.29
CA VAL A 47 5.87 7.08 10.17
C VAL A 47 7.09 6.24 10.51
N SER A 48 8.28 6.74 10.19
CA SER A 48 9.55 6.08 10.52
C SER A 48 10.67 7.10 10.70
N ALA A 49 11.61 6.80 11.61
CA ALA A 49 12.86 7.53 11.74
C ALA A 49 13.73 7.47 10.47
N ALA A 50 13.54 6.45 9.62
CA ALA A 50 14.23 6.30 8.34
C ALA A 50 13.96 7.45 7.36
N PHE A 51 12.90 8.25 7.58
CA PHE A 51 12.58 9.43 6.78
C PHE A 51 13.16 10.73 7.33
N SER A 52 13.95 10.70 8.40
CA SER A 52 14.56 11.91 8.96
C SER A 52 15.58 12.52 7.98
N GLY A 53 15.29 13.74 7.49
CA GLY A 53 16.15 14.50 6.57
C GLY A 53 15.57 15.88 6.25
#